data_AF-A0A7W1NCL0-F1
#
_entry.id   AF-A0A7W1NCL0-F1
#
_cell.length_a   1.000
_cell.length_b   1.000
_cell.length_c   1.000
_cell.angle_alpha   90.00
_cell.angle_beta   90.00
_cell.angle_gamma   90.00
#
_symmetry.space_group_name_H-M   'P 1'
#
loop_
_entity.id
_entity.type
_entity.pdbx_description
1 polymer ?
#
loop_
_entity_poly.entity_id
_entity_poly.type
_entity_poly.pdbx_seq_one_letter_code
_entity_poly.pdbx_strand_id
1 'polypeptide(L)'
;VEAASRLVADAEQRFNARLAEHGIAPPPSRAERAAAAREAKERRQLEQAERTAGKKRKAQARVDHEGRALPPLPLVTRPILWHEPEADVVLSAMRIFPRSHPWNEDISTRPVHPVSSAMLERLGDAPLQIHYGGNFIIVPPGQPLVPVALEYVGESDPGPYPLPDNSPIESWGAWWEKQPDLATVQRAGEGDRHVIILDPHNQELIEFFHMFRTDAGWTGTCAARFRLDSNAMRPDRWTSADASGMAMFPGYIRHDELERGVIEHALRVTMRQTRREYIYPASHWAATSDDPLLPAMGQRFRLKASYDISRFAPHARVVAAALQTYGMLVADNGETLAVGAMLDRRIDDGAMKSLDVIRTSDFEVVLTTGPEEGPRAPGAR
;
A
#
# COMPACT_ATOMS: atom_id res chain seq x y z
N VAL A 1 -59.07 -18.33 0.03
CA VAL A 1 -57.81 -17.57 -0.21
C VAL A 1 -56.93 -18.30 -1.23
N GLU A 2 -56.58 -19.58 -1.03
CA GLU A 2 -55.78 -20.36 -2.00
C GLU A 2 -56.37 -20.46 -3.42
N ALA A 3 -57.69 -20.67 -3.56
CA ALA A 3 -58.33 -20.75 -4.87
C ALA A 3 -58.26 -19.44 -5.67
N ALA A 4 -58.35 -18.29 -4.97
CA ALA A 4 -58.21 -16.97 -5.59
C ALA A 4 -56.74 -16.70 -6.01
N SER A 5 -55.77 -17.11 -5.20
CA SER A 5 -54.35 -17.01 -5.56
C SER A 5 -53.98 -17.84 -6.80
N ARG A 6 -54.57 -19.04 -6.96
CA ARG A 6 -54.33 -19.87 -8.15
C ARG A 6 -54.92 -19.28 -9.42
N LEU A 7 -56.11 -18.68 -9.34
CA LEU A 7 -56.75 -17.99 -10.47
C LEU A 7 -55.94 -16.76 -10.94
N VAL A 8 -55.36 -16.01 -10.01
CA VAL A 8 -54.51 -14.86 -10.34
C VAL A 8 -53.20 -15.31 -11.00
N ALA A 9 -52.58 -16.38 -10.50
CA ALA A 9 -51.35 -16.92 -11.09
C ALA A 9 -51.55 -17.48 -12.51
N ASP A 10 -52.67 -18.16 -12.76
CA ASP A 10 -53.00 -18.70 -14.10
C ASP A 10 -53.31 -17.58 -15.10
N ALA A 11 -53.96 -16.49 -14.65
CA ALA A 11 -54.19 -15.30 -15.46
C ALA A 11 -52.88 -14.55 -15.80
N GLU A 12 -51.95 -14.43 -14.84
CA GLU A 12 -50.63 -13.83 -15.07
C GLU A 12 -49.78 -14.65 -16.05
N GLN A 13 -49.81 -15.99 -15.95
CA GLN A 13 -49.11 -16.85 -16.91
C GLN A 13 -49.63 -16.70 -18.34
N ARG A 14 -50.95 -16.67 -18.52
CA ARG A 14 -51.55 -16.49 -19.85
C ARG A 14 -51.27 -15.11 -20.43
N PHE A 15 -51.27 -14.08 -19.59
CA PHE A 15 -50.91 -12.73 -20.00
C PHE A 15 -49.45 -12.63 -20.45
N ASN A 16 -48.52 -13.22 -19.68
CA ASN A 16 -47.10 -13.22 -20.01
C ASN A 16 -46.78 -14.05 -21.27
N ALA A 17 -47.48 -15.17 -21.48
CA ALA A 17 -47.35 -15.96 -22.71
C ALA A 17 -47.75 -15.15 -23.95
N ARG A 18 -48.83 -14.36 -23.84
CA ARG A 18 -49.31 -13.49 -24.93
C ARG A 18 -48.40 -12.31 -25.22
N LEU A 19 -47.68 -11.79 -24.22
CA LEU A 19 -46.63 -10.77 -24.43
C LEU A 19 -45.43 -11.36 -25.19
N ALA A 20 -45.03 -12.60 -24.87
CA ALA A 20 -43.92 -13.29 -25.52
C ALA A 20 -44.20 -13.55 -27.02
N GLU A 21 -45.44 -13.87 -27.39
CA GLU A 21 -45.88 -14.00 -28.80
C GLU A 21 -45.68 -12.72 -29.63
N HIS A 22 -45.62 -11.56 -28.97
CA HIS A 22 -45.38 -10.26 -29.60
C HIS A 22 -43.94 -9.72 -29.36
N GLY A 23 -43.04 -10.54 -28.82
CA GLY A 23 -41.65 -10.16 -28.54
C GLY A 23 -41.51 -9.12 -27.41
N ILE A 24 -42.53 -8.96 -26.58
CA ILE A 24 -42.54 -7.99 -25.47
C ILE A 24 -42.13 -8.72 -24.19
N ALA A 25 -41.07 -8.23 -23.54
CA ALA A 25 -40.64 -8.77 -22.26
C ALA A 25 -41.74 -8.57 -21.19
N PRO A 26 -42.03 -9.58 -20.36
CA PRO A 26 -43.02 -9.45 -19.31
C PRO A 26 -42.58 -8.40 -18.28
N PRO A 27 -43.54 -7.67 -17.68
CA PRO A 27 -43.22 -6.70 -16.65
C PRO A 27 -42.61 -7.40 -15.43
N PRO A 28 -41.70 -6.74 -14.70
CA PRO A 28 -41.08 -7.33 -13.52
C PRO A 28 -42.14 -7.73 -12.49
N SER A 29 -41.95 -8.91 -11.92
CA SER A 29 -42.80 -9.48 -10.89
C SER A 29 -42.87 -8.57 -9.66
N ARG A 30 -43.85 -8.83 -8.79
CA ARG A 30 -43.98 -8.10 -7.52
C ARG A 30 -42.73 -8.26 -6.64
N ALA A 31 -42.08 -9.42 -6.69
CA ALA A 31 -40.85 -9.71 -5.96
C ALA A 31 -39.66 -8.91 -6.53
N GLU A 32 -39.49 -8.88 -7.86
CA GLU A 32 -38.40 -8.13 -8.51
C GLU A 32 -38.55 -6.62 -8.30
N ARG A 33 -39.78 -6.09 -8.36
CA ARG A 33 -40.05 -4.69 -8.04
C ARG A 33 -39.75 -4.36 -6.58
N ALA A 34 -40.03 -5.27 -5.65
CA ALA A 34 -39.71 -5.09 -4.23
C ALA A 34 -38.19 -5.14 -3.97
N ALA A 35 -37.46 -6.03 -4.64
CA ALA A 35 -36.00 -6.10 -4.57
C ALA A 35 -35.34 -4.83 -5.12
N ALA A 36 -35.74 -4.38 -6.32
CA ALA A 36 -35.23 -3.15 -6.93
C ALA A 36 -35.54 -1.91 -6.07
N ALA A 37 -36.73 -1.85 -5.45
CA ALA A 37 -37.09 -0.77 -4.54
C ALA A 37 -36.24 -0.77 -3.25
N ARG A 38 -35.87 -1.96 -2.75
CA ARG A 38 -34.99 -2.10 -1.59
C ARG A 38 -33.57 -1.66 -1.91
N GLU A 39 -33.01 -2.09 -3.03
CA GLU A 39 -31.68 -1.64 -3.49
C GLU A 39 -31.63 -0.14 -3.76
N ALA A 40 -32.68 0.43 -4.37
CA ALA A 40 -32.76 1.88 -4.59
C ALA A 40 -32.85 2.66 -3.27
N LYS A 41 -33.52 2.08 -2.26
CA LYS A 41 -33.59 2.66 -0.91
C LYS A 41 -32.23 2.59 -0.20
N GLU A 42 -31.53 1.46 -0.28
CA GLU A 42 -30.19 1.29 0.28
C GLU A 42 -29.18 2.23 -0.38
N ARG A 43 -29.20 2.38 -1.71
CA ARG A 43 -28.40 3.38 -2.44
C ARG A 43 -28.68 4.80 -1.99
N ARG A 44 -29.95 5.19 -1.87
CA ARG A 44 -30.32 6.52 -1.36
C ARG A 44 -29.91 6.75 0.08
N GLN A 45 -29.96 5.72 0.91
CA GLN A 45 -29.51 5.79 2.30
C GLN A 45 -27.99 5.94 2.39
N LEU A 46 -27.22 5.26 1.54
CA LEU A 46 -25.78 5.44 1.40
C LEU A 46 -25.45 6.86 0.93
N GLU A 47 -26.07 7.35 -0.16
CA GLU A 47 -25.88 8.72 -0.66
C GLU A 47 -26.24 9.78 0.40
N GLN A 48 -27.30 9.55 1.17
CA GLN A 48 -27.72 10.45 2.23
C GLN A 48 -26.82 10.39 3.46
N ALA A 49 -26.32 9.20 3.82
CA ALA A 49 -25.31 9.03 4.86
C ALA A 49 -23.99 9.70 4.47
N GLU A 50 -23.54 9.55 3.23
CA GLU A 50 -22.36 10.24 2.68
C GLU A 50 -22.54 11.76 2.64
N ARG A 51 -23.69 12.25 2.20
CA ARG A 51 -24.00 13.69 2.24
C ARG A 51 -24.06 14.24 3.67
N THR A 52 -24.56 13.45 4.61
CA THR A 52 -24.67 13.86 6.02
C THR A 52 -23.30 13.79 6.72
N ALA A 53 -22.49 12.78 6.43
CA ALA A 53 -21.10 12.67 6.85
C ALA A 53 -20.25 13.80 6.24
N GLY A 54 -20.45 14.11 4.95
CA GLY A 54 -19.82 15.22 4.25
C GLY A 54 -20.23 16.59 4.81
N LYS A 55 -21.49 16.76 5.24
CA LYS A 55 -21.95 17.98 5.93
C LYS A 55 -21.47 18.10 7.38
N LYS A 56 -21.30 16.97 8.10
CA LYS A 56 -20.67 16.95 9.44
C LYS A 56 -19.16 17.21 9.37
N ARG A 57 -18.49 16.84 8.27
CA ARG A 57 -17.13 17.26 7.91
C ARG A 57 -17.11 18.69 7.37
N LYS A 58 -17.66 19.66 8.09
CA LYS A 58 -17.50 21.09 7.76
C LYS A 58 -16.03 21.50 7.95
N ALA A 59 -15.25 21.23 6.90
CA ALA A 59 -14.11 21.93 6.33
C ALA A 59 -13.07 22.54 7.28
N GLN A 60 -12.34 21.70 8.01
CA GLN A 60 -10.90 21.87 7.91
C GLN A 60 -10.48 21.42 6.51
N ALA A 61 -9.67 22.21 5.82
CA ALA A 61 -9.06 21.78 4.58
C ALA A 61 -8.38 20.42 4.84
N ARG A 62 -8.72 19.40 4.05
CA ARG A 62 -7.96 18.15 4.09
C ARG A 62 -6.56 18.51 3.60
N VAL A 63 -5.57 18.33 4.44
CA VAL A 63 -4.17 18.47 4.06
C VAL A 63 -3.47 17.14 4.25
N ASP A 64 -2.42 16.89 3.47
CA ASP A 64 -1.50 15.81 3.77
C ASP A 64 -0.60 16.19 4.94
N HIS A 65 0.41 15.37 5.21
CA HIS A 65 1.32 15.59 6.32
C HIS A 65 2.24 16.81 6.14
N GLU A 66 2.51 17.24 4.91
CA GLU A 66 3.30 18.45 4.61
C GLU A 66 2.44 19.71 4.49
N GLY A 67 1.13 19.59 4.70
CA GLY A 67 0.20 20.72 4.67
C GLY A 67 -0.32 21.08 3.28
N ARG A 68 -0.01 20.27 2.25
CA ARG A 68 -0.58 20.44 0.90
C ARG A 68 -2.07 20.13 0.94
N ALA A 69 -2.86 20.99 0.33
CA ALA A 69 -4.30 20.79 0.22
C ALA A 69 -4.61 19.53 -0.61
N LEU A 70 -5.32 18.59 0.00
CA LEU A 70 -5.81 17.38 -0.65
C LEU A 70 -7.17 17.66 -1.30
N PRO A 71 -7.35 17.29 -2.57
CA PRO A 71 -8.66 17.34 -3.19
C PRO A 71 -9.66 16.39 -2.48
N PRO A 72 -10.97 16.53 -2.76
CA PRO A 72 -11.94 15.52 -2.35
C PRO A 72 -11.52 14.13 -2.83
N LEU A 73 -11.65 13.13 -1.97
CA LEU A 73 -11.37 11.75 -2.35
C LEU A 73 -12.35 11.35 -3.47
N PRO A 74 -11.87 10.89 -4.64
CA PRO A 74 -12.74 10.44 -5.71
C PRO A 74 -13.51 9.18 -5.29
N LEU A 75 -14.69 8.99 -5.88
CA LEU A 75 -15.47 7.78 -5.65
C LEU A 75 -14.82 6.59 -6.37
N VAL A 76 -14.38 5.60 -5.60
CA VAL A 76 -13.89 4.32 -6.14
C VAL A 76 -15.08 3.39 -6.33
N THR A 77 -15.43 3.04 -7.57
CA THR A 77 -16.61 2.21 -7.88
C THR A 77 -16.28 0.77 -8.25
N ARG A 78 -14.99 0.47 -8.44
CA ARG A 78 -14.45 -0.86 -8.76
C ARG A 78 -13.02 -0.95 -8.23
N PRO A 79 -12.43 -2.15 -8.16
CA PRO A 79 -11.00 -2.28 -7.95
C PRO A 79 -10.20 -1.55 -9.06
N ILE A 80 -9.16 -0.80 -8.67
CA ILE A 80 -8.30 -0.03 -9.56
C ILE A 80 -6.86 -0.50 -9.37
N LEU A 81 -6.22 -0.97 -10.44
CA LEU A 81 -4.83 -1.42 -10.43
C LEU A 81 -3.87 -0.23 -10.36
N TRP A 82 -2.71 -0.45 -9.72
CA TRP A 82 -1.68 0.57 -9.47
C TRP A 82 -1.25 1.41 -10.68
N HIS A 83 -1.29 0.83 -11.89
CA HIS A 83 -0.81 1.48 -13.12
C HIS A 83 -1.92 2.25 -13.87
N GLU A 84 -3.16 2.21 -13.37
CA GLU A 84 -4.27 2.94 -13.95
C GLU A 84 -4.21 4.43 -13.53
N PRO A 85 -4.45 5.39 -14.43
CA PRO A 85 -4.45 6.81 -14.08
C PRO A 85 -5.40 7.18 -12.93
N GLU A 86 -6.52 6.47 -12.78
CA GLU A 86 -7.47 6.65 -11.69
C GLU A 86 -6.83 6.36 -10.31
N ALA A 87 -5.84 5.46 -10.24
CA ALA A 87 -5.10 5.21 -9.01
C ALA A 87 -4.33 6.47 -8.57
N ASP A 88 -3.66 7.15 -9.50
CA ASP A 88 -2.93 8.38 -9.23
C ASP A 88 -3.86 9.48 -8.69
N VAL A 89 -5.07 9.61 -9.27
CA VAL A 89 -6.09 10.57 -8.80
C VAL A 89 -6.50 10.25 -7.37
N VAL A 90 -6.75 8.98 -7.04
CA VAL A 90 -7.08 8.55 -5.68
C VAL A 90 -5.93 8.88 -4.72
N LEU A 91 -4.70 8.46 -5.05
CA LEU A 91 -3.52 8.66 -4.21
C LEU A 91 -3.24 10.14 -3.94
N SER A 92 -3.38 10.99 -4.96
CA SER A 92 -3.20 12.44 -4.82
C SER A 92 -4.17 13.09 -3.82
N ALA A 93 -5.30 12.42 -3.52
CA ALA A 93 -6.36 12.84 -2.61
C ALA A 93 -6.32 12.14 -1.23
N MET A 94 -5.36 11.24 -1.02
CA MET A 94 -5.21 10.47 0.21
C MET A 94 -4.20 11.10 1.16
N ARG A 95 -4.42 10.89 2.46
CA ARG A 95 -3.39 11.04 3.47
C ARG A 95 -2.89 9.65 3.82
N ILE A 96 -1.64 9.35 3.52
CA ILE A 96 -0.99 8.08 3.86
C ILE A 96 -0.20 8.31 5.13
N PHE A 97 -0.76 7.83 6.24
CA PHE A 97 -0.29 8.05 7.61
C PHE A 97 -0.31 9.51 8.11
N PRO A 98 -0.35 9.74 9.43
CA PRO A 98 -0.18 11.07 10.01
C PRO A 98 1.21 11.68 9.73
N ARG A 99 1.35 13.00 9.90
CA ARG A 99 2.66 13.70 9.83
C ARG A 99 3.67 13.18 10.83
N SER A 100 3.20 12.87 12.02
CA SER A 100 4.00 12.28 13.08
C SER A 100 4.37 10.81 12.82
N HIS A 101 3.89 10.20 11.74
CA HIS A 101 4.23 8.81 11.45
C HIS A 101 5.71 8.71 11.10
N PRO A 102 6.42 7.65 11.53
CA PRO A 102 7.84 7.49 11.24
C PRO A 102 8.14 7.57 9.74
N TRP A 103 7.32 6.99 8.86
CA TRP A 103 7.45 7.15 7.40
C TRP A 103 7.47 8.62 6.93
N ASN A 104 6.76 9.51 7.59
CA ASN A 104 6.57 10.91 7.18
C ASN A 104 7.47 11.88 7.97
N GLU A 105 8.40 11.37 8.78
CA GLU A 105 9.27 12.21 9.59
C GLU A 105 10.41 12.81 8.76
N ASP A 106 10.49 14.14 8.74
CA ASP A 106 11.67 14.88 8.26
C ASP A 106 12.86 14.61 9.21
N ILE A 107 13.94 14.07 8.63
CA ILE A 107 15.19 13.75 9.33
C ILE A 107 16.38 14.57 8.82
N SER A 108 16.16 15.58 7.99
CA SER A 108 17.20 16.41 7.36
C SER A 108 18.16 17.03 8.38
N THR A 109 17.66 17.36 9.57
CA THR A 109 18.42 17.98 10.67
C THR A 109 18.78 17.00 11.79
N ARG A 110 18.46 15.71 11.65
CA ARG A 110 18.77 14.71 12.68
C ARG A 110 20.28 14.56 12.87
N PRO A 111 20.76 14.38 14.12
CA PRO A 111 22.16 14.09 14.37
C PRO A 111 22.60 12.79 13.70
N VAL A 112 23.82 12.80 13.17
CA VAL A 112 24.47 11.58 12.65
C VAL A 112 24.76 10.64 13.82
N HIS A 113 24.54 9.35 13.60
CA HIS A 113 24.83 8.31 14.57
C HIS A 113 26.35 8.26 14.86
N PRO A 114 26.81 8.19 16.11
CA PRO A 114 28.25 8.28 16.44
C PRO A 114 29.14 7.23 15.75
N VAL A 115 28.58 6.06 15.42
CA VAL A 115 29.29 4.99 14.68
C VAL A 115 28.89 4.88 13.20
N SER A 116 28.27 5.92 12.63
CA SER A 116 27.83 5.93 11.23
C SER A 116 28.96 5.50 10.27
N SER A 117 30.16 6.08 10.39
CA SER A 117 31.28 5.75 9.50
C SER A 117 31.67 4.26 9.56
N ALA A 118 31.69 3.67 10.76
CA ALA A 118 32.02 2.26 10.94
C ALA A 118 30.93 1.33 10.38
N MET A 119 29.65 1.70 10.51
CA MET A 119 28.55 0.95 9.91
C MET A 119 28.61 1.00 8.37
N LEU A 120 28.89 2.17 7.79
CA LEU A 120 29.01 2.32 6.33
C LEU A 120 30.23 1.57 5.79
N GLU A 121 31.36 1.60 6.49
CA GLU A 121 32.53 0.79 6.14
C GLU A 121 32.22 -0.71 6.18
N ARG A 122 31.45 -1.16 7.18
CA ARG A 122 31.01 -2.55 7.31
C ARG A 122 30.11 -3.02 6.16
N LEU A 123 29.33 -2.11 5.57
CA LEU A 123 28.48 -2.39 4.40
C LEU A 123 29.29 -2.48 3.10
N GLY A 124 30.47 -1.86 3.05
CA GLY A 124 31.32 -1.79 1.87
C GLY A 124 30.84 -0.77 0.84
N ASP A 125 31.43 -0.79 -0.36
CA ASP A 125 31.04 0.07 -1.47
C ASP A 125 29.90 -0.56 -2.28
N ALA A 126 28.66 -0.29 -1.88
CA ALA A 126 27.47 -0.65 -2.65
C ALA A 126 26.85 0.58 -3.34
N PRO A 127 26.38 0.45 -4.60
CA PRO A 127 25.56 1.47 -5.24
C PRO A 127 24.13 1.47 -4.67
N LEU A 128 23.48 2.62 -4.69
CA LEU A 128 22.02 2.71 -4.52
C LEU A 128 21.35 2.03 -5.72
N GLN A 129 20.40 1.14 -5.47
CA GLN A 129 19.67 0.43 -6.53
C GLN A 129 18.18 0.68 -6.37
N ILE A 130 17.45 0.78 -7.48
CA ILE A 130 16.00 0.81 -7.48
C ILE A 130 15.48 -0.57 -7.87
N HIS A 131 14.73 -1.20 -6.96
CA HIS A 131 14.15 -2.51 -7.15
C HIS A 131 12.63 -2.40 -7.36
N TYR A 132 12.17 -2.86 -8.52
CA TYR A 132 10.77 -2.86 -8.88
C TYR A 132 10.10 -4.17 -8.46
N GLY A 133 9.28 -4.09 -7.41
CA GLY A 133 8.52 -5.24 -6.90
C GLY A 133 7.14 -4.87 -6.35
N GLY A 134 6.85 -3.58 -6.17
CA GLY A 134 5.58 -3.15 -5.58
C GLY A 134 4.44 -3.17 -6.59
N ASN A 135 3.38 -3.92 -6.30
CA ASN A 135 2.09 -3.80 -7.00
C ASN A 135 1.01 -3.58 -5.95
N PHE A 136 0.03 -2.73 -6.23
CA PHE A 136 -1.11 -2.55 -5.33
C PHE A 136 -2.43 -2.50 -6.10
N ILE A 137 -3.52 -2.66 -5.36
CA ILE A 137 -4.87 -2.45 -5.86
C ILE A 137 -5.67 -1.61 -4.87
N ILE A 138 -6.39 -0.62 -5.40
CA ILE A 138 -7.32 0.20 -4.62
C ILE A 138 -8.69 -0.46 -4.70
N VAL A 139 -9.36 -0.64 -3.56
CA VAL A 139 -10.68 -1.28 -3.50
C VAL A 139 -11.82 -0.29 -3.25
N PRO A 140 -13.01 -0.55 -3.81
CA PRO A 140 -14.20 0.26 -3.55
C PRO A 140 -14.75 0.04 -2.14
N PRO A 141 -15.56 0.97 -1.60
CA PRO A 141 -16.31 0.71 -0.39
C PRO A 141 -17.20 -0.54 -0.57
N GLY A 142 -17.20 -1.41 0.43
CA GLY A 142 -17.98 -2.64 0.39
C GLY A 142 -17.40 -3.76 -0.49
N GLN A 143 -16.12 -3.68 -0.86
CA GLN A 143 -15.41 -4.79 -1.50
C GLN A 143 -15.66 -6.12 -0.75
N PRO A 144 -16.12 -7.18 -1.43
CA PRO A 144 -16.37 -8.47 -0.80
C PRO A 144 -15.17 -8.99 0.00
N LEU A 145 -15.45 -9.48 1.21
CA LEU A 145 -14.45 -10.06 2.09
C LEU A 145 -14.25 -11.55 1.78
N VAL A 146 -13.00 -11.97 1.68
CA VAL A 146 -12.59 -13.33 1.34
C VAL A 146 -11.73 -13.89 2.47
N PRO A 147 -11.98 -15.13 2.94
CA PRO A 147 -11.07 -15.79 3.89
C PRO A 147 -9.75 -16.14 3.20
N VAL A 148 -8.65 -15.98 3.94
CA VAL A 148 -7.31 -16.43 3.53
C VAL A 148 -6.81 -17.38 4.62
N ALA A 149 -6.41 -18.58 4.22
CA ALA A 149 -5.77 -19.52 5.14
C ALA A 149 -4.29 -19.12 5.33
N LEU A 150 -3.95 -18.69 6.56
CA LEU A 150 -2.64 -18.14 6.89
C LEU A 150 -1.76 -19.14 7.62
N GLU A 151 -0.46 -19.14 7.33
CA GLU A 151 0.54 -19.93 8.04
C GLU A 151 0.95 -19.28 9.37
N TYR A 152 1.32 -17.99 9.36
CA TYR A 152 1.77 -17.24 10.53
C TYR A 152 0.58 -16.62 11.28
N VAL A 153 -0.36 -17.46 11.71
CA VAL A 153 -1.59 -17.00 12.40
C VAL A 153 -1.27 -16.16 13.65
N GLY A 154 -0.20 -16.50 14.38
CA GLY A 154 0.20 -15.80 15.61
C GLY A 154 0.84 -14.42 15.41
N GLU A 155 1.20 -14.07 14.17
CA GLU A 155 1.82 -12.79 13.81
C GLU A 155 1.10 -12.10 12.66
N SER A 156 -0.13 -12.55 12.35
CA SER A 156 -0.98 -11.97 11.31
C SER A 156 -2.24 -11.35 11.91
N ASP A 157 -2.72 -10.28 11.31
CA ASP A 157 -4.04 -9.75 11.64
C ASP A 157 -5.13 -10.74 11.21
N PRO A 158 -6.28 -10.82 11.89
CA PRO A 158 -7.36 -11.71 11.49
C PRO A 158 -8.09 -11.23 10.23
N GLY A 159 -8.53 -12.20 9.42
CA GLY A 159 -9.44 -11.99 8.28
C GLY A 159 -10.92 -11.99 8.67
N PRO A 160 -11.84 -11.96 7.68
CA PRO A 160 -11.60 -11.99 6.22
C PRO A 160 -11.16 -10.63 5.64
N TYR A 161 -10.72 -10.61 4.38
CA TYR A 161 -10.04 -9.46 3.75
C TYR A 161 -10.72 -8.97 2.47
N PRO A 162 -10.70 -7.67 2.16
CA PRO A 162 -11.29 -7.12 0.93
C PRO A 162 -10.41 -7.41 -0.30
N LEU A 163 -10.23 -8.69 -0.63
CA LEU A 163 -9.32 -9.18 -1.68
C LEU A 163 -10.09 -9.41 -3.00
N PRO A 164 -10.00 -8.50 -3.98
CA PRO A 164 -10.66 -8.68 -5.28
C PRO A 164 -10.02 -9.78 -6.12
N ASP A 165 -10.78 -10.36 -7.05
CA ASP A 165 -10.31 -11.45 -7.91
C ASP A 165 -9.12 -11.07 -8.81
N ASN A 166 -9.03 -9.79 -9.19
CA ASN A 166 -7.93 -9.23 -9.98
C ASN A 166 -6.79 -8.66 -9.13
N SER A 167 -6.65 -9.09 -7.87
CA SER A 167 -5.52 -8.68 -7.01
C SER A 167 -4.19 -9.07 -7.67
N PRO A 168 -3.29 -8.10 -7.90
CA PRO A 168 -1.99 -8.38 -8.49
C PRO A 168 -1.07 -9.05 -7.47
N ILE A 169 -0.32 -10.04 -7.94
CA ILE A 169 0.83 -10.58 -7.21
C ILE A 169 2.06 -9.77 -7.62
N GLU A 170 2.98 -9.51 -6.69
CA GLU A 170 4.31 -8.99 -6.99
C GLU A 170 4.92 -9.66 -8.23
N SER A 171 5.65 -8.87 -9.03
CA SER A 171 6.21 -9.26 -10.32
C SER A 171 5.18 -9.55 -11.42
N TRP A 172 3.88 -9.58 -11.14
CA TRP A 172 2.88 -9.56 -12.20
C TRP A 172 2.88 -8.19 -12.88
N GLY A 173 3.07 -8.15 -14.18
CA GLY A 173 3.44 -6.94 -14.90
C GLY A 173 4.94 -6.81 -15.14
N ALA A 174 5.82 -7.59 -14.51
CA ALA A 174 7.25 -7.58 -14.83
C ALA A 174 7.53 -8.42 -16.09
N TRP A 175 8.47 -7.98 -16.93
CA TRP A 175 8.97 -8.67 -18.14
C TRP A 175 8.00 -8.65 -19.34
N TRP A 176 8.32 -7.85 -20.36
CA TRP A 176 7.33 -7.22 -21.26
C TRP A 176 7.14 -7.83 -22.66
N GLU A 177 7.29 -9.14 -22.83
CA GLU A 177 6.98 -9.77 -24.14
C GLU A 177 6.06 -10.99 -24.06
N LYS A 178 6.11 -11.79 -22.99
CA LYS A 178 5.23 -12.95 -22.80
C LYS A 178 4.97 -13.20 -21.31
N GLN A 179 3.95 -12.56 -20.76
CA GLN A 179 3.56 -12.81 -19.37
C GLN A 179 2.47 -13.89 -19.30
N PRO A 180 2.56 -14.82 -18.34
CA PRO A 180 1.40 -15.59 -17.92
C PRO A 180 0.28 -14.63 -17.48
N ASP A 181 -0.96 -15.01 -17.75
CA ASP A 181 -2.11 -14.26 -17.25
C ASP A 181 -2.12 -14.23 -15.72
N LEU A 182 -2.86 -13.27 -15.14
CA LEU A 182 -2.90 -13.09 -13.69
C LEU A 182 -3.36 -14.36 -12.96
N ALA A 183 -4.34 -15.09 -13.49
CA ALA A 183 -4.83 -16.29 -12.81
C ALA A 183 -3.75 -17.39 -12.75
N THR A 184 -2.90 -17.49 -13.78
CA THR A 184 -1.72 -18.34 -13.76
C THR A 184 -0.73 -17.90 -12.68
N VAL A 185 -0.38 -16.61 -12.62
CA VAL A 185 0.56 -16.09 -11.60
C VAL A 185 0.00 -16.19 -10.19
N GLN A 186 -1.30 -16.01 -9.99
CA GLN A 186 -1.96 -16.17 -8.70
C GLN A 186 -1.86 -17.62 -8.20
N ARG A 187 -1.83 -18.62 -9.08
CA ARG A 187 -1.79 -20.04 -8.72
C ARG A 187 -0.40 -20.62 -8.57
N ALA A 188 0.59 -20.10 -9.30
CA ALA A 188 1.94 -20.64 -9.33
C ALA A 188 3.00 -19.54 -9.51
N GLY A 189 4.21 -19.83 -9.04
CA GLY A 189 5.37 -18.96 -9.13
C GLY A 189 6.24 -19.07 -7.89
N GLU A 190 7.39 -18.39 -7.95
CA GLU A 190 8.37 -18.32 -6.86
C GLU A 190 8.44 -16.89 -6.30
N GLY A 191 9.31 -16.68 -5.31
CA GLY A 191 9.54 -15.37 -4.68
C GLY A 191 8.53 -15.03 -3.60
N ASP A 192 8.54 -13.76 -3.18
CA ASP A 192 7.80 -13.32 -2.00
C ASP A 192 6.30 -13.16 -2.27
N ARG A 193 5.92 -12.85 -3.51
CA ARG A 193 4.53 -12.88 -4.00
C ARG A 193 3.61 -12.02 -3.13
N HIS A 194 4.05 -10.80 -2.89
CA HIS A 194 3.29 -9.83 -2.12
C HIS A 194 1.97 -9.46 -2.80
N VAL A 195 0.96 -9.15 -1.98
CA VAL A 195 -0.29 -8.51 -2.41
C VAL A 195 -0.56 -7.31 -1.53
N ILE A 196 -0.73 -6.13 -2.12
CA ILE A 196 -0.98 -4.88 -1.41
C ILE A 196 -2.38 -4.37 -1.77
N ILE A 197 -3.21 -4.16 -0.76
CA ILE A 197 -4.57 -3.63 -0.89
C ILE A 197 -4.65 -2.30 -0.18
N LEU A 198 -5.11 -1.28 -0.88
CA LEU A 198 -5.40 0.03 -0.34
C LEU A 198 -6.91 0.23 -0.30
N ASP A 199 -7.46 0.52 0.88
CA ASP A 199 -8.86 0.86 1.11
C ASP A 199 -8.98 2.32 1.59
N PRO A 200 -9.17 3.27 0.66
CA PRO A 200 -9.28 4.68 1.00
C PRO A 200 -10.52 5.01 1.82
N HIS A 201 -11.58 4.22 1.71
CA HIS A 201 -12.84 4.47 2.41
C HIS A 201 -12.71 4.13 3.90
N ASN A 202 -12.18 2.94 4.19
CA ASN A 202 -11.94 2.50 5.56
C ASN A 202 -10.64 3.06 6.14
N GLN A 203 -9.78 3.67 5.32
CA GLN A 203 -8.42 4.11 5.68
C GLN A 203 -7.54 2.95 6.15
N GLU A 204 -7.59 1.84 5.41
CA GLU A 204 -6.79 0.65 5.67
C GLU A 204 -5.81 0.37 4.55
N LEU A 205 -4.66 -0.12 4.95
CA LEU A 205 -3.68 -0.78 4.10
C LEU A 205 -3.59 -2.22 4.58
N ILE A 206 -3.75 -3.18 3.68
CA ILE A 206 -3.56 -4.60 3.97
C ILE A 206 -2.49 -5.13 3.04
N GLU A 207 -1.50 -5.82 3.60
CA GLU A 207 -0.37 -6.38 2.88
C GLU A 207 -0.25 -7.85 3.22
N PHE A 208 0.04 -8.67 2.21
CA PHE A 208 0.22 -10.11 2.36
C PHE A 208 1.59 -10.54 1.88
N PHE A 209 2.12 -11.57 2.53
CA PHE A 209 3.29 -12.31 2.08
C PHE A 209 2.90 -13.70 1.57
N HIS A 210 3.52 -14.09 0.47
CA HIS A 210 3.50 -15.44 -0.09
C HIS A 210 2.10 -15.95 -0.45
N MET A 211 1.38 -15.16 -1.27
CA MET A 211 -0.02 -15.45 -1.62
C MET A 211 -0.17 -16.42 -2.79
N PHE A 212 -1.10 -17.36 -2.63
CA PHE A 212 -1.52 -18.29 -3.69
C PHE A 212 -3.04 -18.46 -3.72
N ARG A 213 -3.56 -18.55 -4.94
CA ARG A 213 -4.95 -18.92 -5.20
C ARG A 213 -5.03 -20.44 -5.40
N THR A 214 -5.94 -21.07 -4.69
CA THR A 214 -6.25 -22.50 -4.79
C THR A 214 -7.72 -22.71 -5.18
N ASP A 215 -8.11 -23.95 -5.41
CA ASP A 215 -9.52 -24.27 -5.70
C ASP A 215 -10.42 -24.10 -4.47
N ALA A 216 -9.85 -24.09 -3.26
CA ALA A 216 -10.56 -23.88 -1.99
C ALA A 216 -10.60 -22.42 -1.53
N GLY A 217 -9.96 -21.49 -2.26
CA GLY A 217 -9.80 -20.10 -1.88
C GLY A 217 -8.33 -19.66 -1.83
N TRP A 218 -8.02 -18.66 -1.03
CA TRP A 218 -6.67 -18.10 -0.94
C TRP A 218 -5.89 -18.68 0.24
N THR A 219 -4.60 -18.89 0.03
CA THR A 219 -3.62 -19.20 1.07
C THR A 219 -2.54 -18.11 1.08
N GLY A 220 -1.98 -17.83 2.24
CA GLY A 220 -0.85 -16.91 2.40
C GLY A 220 -0.01 -17.28 3.62
N THR A 221 1.19 -16.73 3.73
CA THR A 221 2.02 -16.95 4.92
C THR A 221 1.73 -15.89 5.98
N CYS A 222 1.68 -14.61 5.63
CA CYS A 222 1.39 -13.51 6.56
C CYS A 222 0.34 -12.54 6.00
N ALA A 223 -0.44 -11.92 6.89
CA ALA A 223 -1.29 -10.76 6.59
C ALA A 223 -1.08 -9.66 7.62
N ALA A 224 -0.79 -8.45 7.15
CA ALA A 224 -0.56 -7.28 7.99
C ALA A 224 -1.54 -6.15 7.62
N ARG A 225 -2.23 -5.60 8.63
CA ARG A 225 -3.13 -4.45 8.49
C ARG A 225 -2.53 -3.21 9.14
N PHE A 226 -2.70 -2.09 8.47
CA PHE A 226 -2.27 -0.79 8.94
C PHE A 226 -3.38 0.24 8.79
N ARG A 227 -3.55 1.05 9.83
CA ARG A 227 -4.49 2.18 9.85
C ARG A 227 -3.80 3.42 9.28
N LEU A 228 -4.23 3.89 8.11
CA LEU A 228 -3.63 5.05 7.42
C LEU A 228 -3.85 6.38 8.16
N ASP A 229 -4.69 6.39 9.19
CA ASP A 229 -4.96 7.53 10.05
C ASP A 229 -4.25 7.47 11.42
N SER A 230 -3.40 6.46 11.66
CA SER A 230 -2.78 6.18 12.96
C SER A 230 -1.25 6.17 12.92
N ASN A 231 -0.61 6.39 14.08
CA ASN A 231 0.82 6.12 14.31
C ASN A 231 1.07 4.74 14.95
N ALA A 232 0.03 3.92 15.10
CA ALA A 232 0.17 2.61 15.71
C ALA A 232 1.04 1.71 14.82
N MET A 233 2.10 1.14 15.41
CA MET A 233 2.90 0.08 14.78
C MET A 233 2.23 -1.29 15.02
N ARG A 234 2.77 -2.33 14.39
CA ARG A 234 2.42 -3.71 14.72
C ARG A 234 2.83 -4.04 16.17
N PRO A 235 2.21 -5.07 16.79
CA PRO A 235 2.67 -5.55 18.09
C PRO A 235 4.16 -5.89 18.08
N ASP A 236 4.81 -5.70 19.22
CA ASP A 236 6.22 -6.07 19.37
C ASP A 236 6.44 -7.54 19.00
N ARG A 237 7.52 -7.81 18.26
CA ARG A 237 7.91 -9.11 17.69
C ARG A 237 7.03 -9.64 16.57
N TRP A 238 5.99 -8.94 16.14
CA TRP A 238 5.22 -9.36 14.96
C TRP A 238 5.93 -8.95 13.68
N THR A 239 6.18 -9.92 12.79
CA THR A 239 6.55 -9.63 11.40
C THR A 239 5.40 -8.96 10.64
N SER A 240 5.65 -8.55 9.39
CA SER A 240 4.64 -8.05 8.45
C SER A 240 4.66 -8.86 7.16
N ALA A 241 4.01 -8.36 6.10
CA ALA A 241 4.25 -8.85 4.75
C ALA A 241 5.73 -8.72 4.35
N ASP A 242 6.41 -7.69 4.88
CA ASP A 242 7.87 -7.55 4.89
C ASP A 242 8.48 -8.09 6.21
N ALA A 243 9.80 -8.19 6.33
CA ALA A 243 10.44 -8.76 7.52
C ALA A 243 10.40 -7.89 8.79
N SER A 244 10.39 -6.56 8.66
CA SER A 244 10.58 -5.63 9.79
C SER A 244 9.35 -5.37 10.66
N GLY A 245 8.17 -5.85 10.24
CA GLY A 245 6.90 -5.49 10.87
C GLY A 245 6.35 -4.12 10.45
N MET A 246 7.01 -3.43 9.52
CA MET A 246 6.54 -2.16 8.96
C MET A 246 5.67 -2.37 7.71
N ALA A 247 4.86 -1.37 7.37
CA ALA A 247 4.14 -1.33 6.10
C ALA A 247 5.09 -1.09 4.91
N MET A 248 4.89 -1.80 3.80
CA MET A 248 5.70 -1.69 2.58
C MET A 248 5.26 -0.54 1.67
N PHE A 249 3.96 -0.43 1.39
CA PHE A 249 3.34 0.58 0.53
C PHE A 249 3.84 2.01 0.75
N PRO A 250 3.89 2.55 2.00
CA PRO A 250 4.36 3.92 2.24
C PRO A 250 5.85 4.11 1.93
N GLY A 251 6.64 3.06 1.78
CA GLY A 251 8.07 3.15 1.50
C GLY A 251 8.43 3.00 0.03
N TYR A 252 7.46 2.70 -0.84
CA TYR A 252 7.68 2.54 -2.27
C TYR A 252 7.65 3.89 -3.01
N ILE A 253 8.58 4.06 -3.96
CA ILE A 253 8.52 5.15 -4.95
C ILE A 253 7.29 4.93 -5.85
N ARG A 254 6.47 5.97 -6.05
CA ARG A 254 5.28 5.91 -6.91
C ARG A 254 5.31 6.95 -8.03
N HIS A 255 4.72 6.59 -9.17
CA HIS A 255 4.64 7.47 -10.35
C HIS A 255 3.97 8.81 -10.04
N ASP A 256 2.87 8.83 -9.28
CA ASP A 256 2.14 10.05 -8.92
C ASP A 256 2.98 11.09 -8.17
N GLU A 257 3.98 10.64 -7.42
CA GLU A 257 4.91 11.48 -6.66
C GLU A 257 6.03 12.03 -7.53
N LEU A 258 6.53 11.21 -8.46
CA LEU A 258 7.53 11.64 -9.43
C LEU A 258 6.97 12.72 -10.36
N GLU A 259 5.75 12.54 -10.86
CA GLU A 259 5.06 13.54 -11.68
C GLU A 259 4.72 14.82 -10.90
N ARG A 260 4.42 14.68 -9.60
CA ARG A 260 4.23 15.84 -8.71
C ARG A 260 5.55 16.57 -8.41
N GLY A 261 6.68 15.91 -8.62
CA GLY A 261 8.01 16.46 -8.35
C GLY A 261 8.43 16.37 -6.88
N VAL A 262 7.76 15.56 -6.05
CA VAL A 262 8.08 15.43 -4.62
C VAL A 262 7.61 14.07 -4.08
N ILE A 263 8.50 13.41 -3.33
CA ILE A 263 8.18 12.29 -2.46
C ILE A 263 8.31 12.79 -1.02
N GLU A 264 7.23 12.66 -0.27
CA GLU A 264 7.09 13.30 1.05
C GLU A 264 7.27 12.29 2.19
N HIS A 265 7.87 11.14 1.91
CA HIS A 265 8.04 10.08 2.89
C HIS A 265 9.41 9.43 2.72
N ALA A 266 9.78 8.65 3.73
CA ALA A 266 10.95 7.82 3.72
C ALA A 266 10.79 6.65 2.75
N LEU A 267 11.91 6.19 2.22
CA LEU A 267 11.93 5.06 1.31
C LEU A 267 12.22 3.75 2.06
N ARG A 268 11.57 2.67 1.65
CA ARG A 268 11.89 1.31 2.08
C ARG A 268 13.22 0.91 1.45
N VAL A 269 14.15 0.39 2.24
CA VAL A 269 15.43 -0.16 1.74
C VAL A 269 15.71 -1.55 2.30
N THR A 270 16.25 -2.44 1.48
CA THR A 270 16.84 -3.71 1.97
C THR A 270 18.32 -3.57 2.25
N MET A 271 18.83 -4.44 3.12
CA MET A 271 20.26 -4.60 3.37
C MET A 271 20.63 -6.07 3.19
N ARG A 272 21.81 -6.39 2.66
CA ARG A 272 22.23 -7.79 2.52
C ARG A 272 22.32 -8.54 3.84
N GLN A 273 22.75 -7.85 4.88
CA GLN A 273 22.81 -8.39 6.23
C GLN A 273 22.31 -7.34 7.20
N THR A 274 21.50 -7.78 8.15
CA THR A 274 21.08 -7.02 9.32
C THR A 274 21.52 -7.75 10.58
N ARG A 275 21.47 -7.08 11.73
CA ARG A 275 21.69 -7.69 13.05
C ARG A 275 20.39 -8.11 13.72
N ARG A 276 20.46 -8.98 14.71
CA ARG A 276 19.35 -9.51 15.53
C ARG A 276 18.77 -8.45 16.48
N GLU A 277 18.37 -7.33 15.90
CA GLU A 277 17.79 -6.18 16.59
C GLU A 277 16.83 -5.47 15.64
N TYR A 278 15.72 -5.00 16.19
CA TYR A 278 14.90 -3.97 15.58
C TYR A 278 14.87 -2.75 16.49
N ILE A 279 14.81 -1.59 15.88
CA ILE A 279 14.59 -0.32 16.55
C ILE A 279 13.36 0.35 15.95
N TYR A 280 12.70 1.21 16.73
CA TYR A 280 11.52 1.93 16.24
C TYR A 280 11.84 2.60 14.89
N PRO A 281 10.95 2.45 13.89
CA PRO A 281 9.57 1.95 13.97
C PRO A 281 9.36 0.45 13.70
N ALA A 282 10.43 -0.32 13.48
CA ALA A 282 10.31 -1.76 13.27
C ALA A 282 9.88 -2.49 14.56
N SER A 283 9.17 -3.60 14.39
CA SER A 283 8.73 -4.49 15.47
C SER A 283 9.35 -5.88 15.37
N HIS A 284 10.07 -6.20 14.30
CA HIS A 284 10.61 -7.54 14.06
C HIS A 284 11.94 -7.50 13.29
N TRP A 285 12.73 -8.58 13.36
CA TRP A 285 13.99 -8.76 12.63
C TRP A 285 14.04 -10.14 11.95
N ALA A 286 14.69 -10.25 10.79
CA ALA A 286 14.90 -11.53 10.09
C ALA A 286 16.38 -11.99 10.07
N ALA A 287 17.23 -11.35 10.87
CA ALA A 287 18.66 -11.64 10.99
C ALA A 287 19.01 -12.85 11.89
N THR A 288 20.18 -13.41 11.64
CA THR A 288 20.87 -14.37 12.52
C THR A 288 22.20 -13.87 13.08
N SER A 289 22.67 -12.69 12.64
CA SER A 289 23.95 -12.09 13.07
C SER A 289 23.79 -11.17 14.29
N ASP A 290 24.78 -11.15 15.18
CA ASP A 290 24.86 -10.22 16.32
C ASP A 290 25.93 -9.12 16.12
N ASP A 291 26.46 -8.96 14.90
CA ASP A 291 27.45 -7.93 14.58
C ASP A 291 26.85 -6.52 14.79
N PRO A 292 27.33 -5.72 15.77
CA PRO A 292 26.75 -4.43 16.09
C PRO A 292 26.93 -3.37 14.99
N LEU A 293 27.83 -3.62 14.02
CA LEU A 293 28.04 -2.72 12.89
C LEU A 293 27.09 -3.01 11.72
N LEU A 294 26.37 -4.13 11.73
CA LEU A 294 25.29 -4.36 10.77
C LEU A 294 24.06 -3.49 11.12
N PRO A 295 23.27 -3.06 10.13
CA PRO A 295 22.05 -2.31 10.39
C PRO A 295 21.02 -3.14 11.17
N ALA A 296 20.28 -2.50 12.08
CA ALA A 296 19.06 -3.06 12.66
C ALA A 296 17.86 -2.83 11.72
N MET A 297 16.81 -3.64 11.81
CA MET A 297 15.54 -3.28 11.18
C MET A 297 15.02 -1.97 11.79
N GLY A 298 14.44 -1.10 10.96
CA GLY A 298 14.02 0.25 11.36
C GLY A 298 15.16 1.28 11.41
N GLN A 299 16.42 0.89 11.18
CA GLN A 299 17.54 1.85 11.13
C GLN A 299 17.36 2.87 10.00
N ARG A 300 17.70 4.12 10.32
CA ARG A 300 17.60 5.26 9.41
C ARG A 300 18.92 5.59 8.72
N PHE A 301 18.86 5.66 7.39
CA PHE A 301 19.93 6.16 6.55
C PHE A 301 19.46 7.42 5.82
N ARG A 302 20.34 8.41 5.67
CA ARG A 302 20.06 9.69 5.01
C ARG A 302 21.16 9.99 3.99
N LEU A 303 20.78 10.41 2.79
CA LEU A 303 21.74 10.93 1.82
C LEU A 303 22.32 12.24 2.35
N LYS A 304 23.64 12.42 2.29
CA LYS A 304 24.28 13.64 2.79
C LYS A 304 23.68 14.88 2.13
N ALA A 305 23.39 15.90 2.93
CA ALA A 305 22.89 17.18 2.42
C ALA A 305 23.88 17.85 1.46
N SER A 306 25.17 17.56 1.58
CA SER A 306 26.23 18.06 0.68
C SER A 306 26.32 17.34 -0.66
N TYR A 307 25.60 16.22 -0.84
CA TYR A 307 25.62 15.50 -2.12
C TYR A 307 24.87 16.31 -3.18
N ASP A 308 25.54 16.60 -4.30
CA ASP A 308 24.94 17.39 -5.36
C ASP A 308 23.96 16.55 -6.20
N ILE A 309 22.67 16.81 -5.99
CA ILE A 309 21.56 16.17 -6.70
C ILE A 309 21.14 16.95 -7.97
N SER A 310 21.69 18.14 -8.21
CA SER A 310 21.27 19.00 -9.33
C SER A 310 21.56 18.38 -10.70
N ARG A 311 22.54 17.48 -10.75
CA ARG A 311 22.95 16.71 -11.94
C ARG A 311 21.93 15.67 -12.40
N PHE A 312 21.03 15.24 -11.53
CA PHE A 312 20.05 14.20 -11.87
C PHE A 312 18.91 14.75 -12.72
N ALA A 313 18.37 13.90 -13.59
CA ALA A 313 17.12 14.15 -14.29
C ALA A 313 15.95 14.33 -13.29
N PRO A 314 14.83 14.98 -13.67
CA PRO A 314 13.76 15.35 -12.74
C PRO A 314 13.33 14.23 -11.79
N HIS A 315 12.93 13.05 -12.29
CA HIS A 315 12.45 11.95 -11.44
C HIS A 315 13.53 11.41 -10.49
N ALA A 316 14.77 11.23 -10.98
CA ALA A 316 15.88 10.80 -10.13
C ALA A 316 16.21 11.85 -9.05
N ARG A 317 16.13 13.13 -9.38
CA ARG A 317 16.33 14.22 -8.43
C ARG A 317 15.27 14.22 -7.33
N VAL A 318 14.02 13.90 -7.65
CA VAL A 318 12.94 13.75 -6.65
C VAL A 318 13.28 12.66 -5.63
N VAL A 319 13.72 11.50 -6.10
CA VAL A 319 14.14 10.39 -5.22
C VAL A 319 15.33 10.79 -4.35
N ALA A 320 16.36 11.42 -4.94
CA ALA A 320 17.53 11.87 -4.20
C ALA A 320 17.20 12.95 -3.15
N ALA A 321 16.27 13.88 -3.46
CA ALA A 321 15.79 14.88 -2.51
C ALA A 321 15.01 14.24 -1.34
N ALA A 322 14.21 13.21 -1.62
CA ALA A 322 13.53 12.46 -0.56
C ALA A 322 14.52 11.73 0.35
N LEU A 323 15.59 11.15 -0.21
CA LEU A 323 16.67 10.54 0.57
C LEU A 323 17.45 11.55 1.44
N GLN A 324 17.54 12.83 1.04
CA GLN A 324 18.13 13.89 1.87
C GLN A 324 17.19 14.33 3.00
N THR A 325 15.87 14.37 2.74
CA THR A 325 14.88 14.92 3.66
C THR A 325 14.34 13.87 4.63
N TYR A 326 13.77 12.79 4.08
CA TYR A 326 13.13 11.72 4.82
C TYR A 326 14.02 10.49 4.96
N GLY A 327 15.04 10.35 4.11
CA GLY A 327 15.94 9.20 4.10
C GLY A 327 15.23 7.89 3.79
N MET A 328 15.77 6.81 4.34
CA MET A 328 15.26 5.46 4.14
C MET A 328 15.29 4.65 5.44
N LEU A 329 14.40 3.66 5.52
CA LEU A 329 14.22 2.74 6.62
C LEU A 329 14.58 1.32 6.20
N VAL A 330 15.47 0.68 6.95
CA VAL A 330 15.82 -0.73 6.75
C VAL A 330 14.60 -1.59 7.06
N ALA A 331 14.03 -2.21 6.04
CA ALA A 331 12.77 -2.94 6.15
C ALA A 331 12.92 -4.46 6.03
N ASP A 332 14.01 -4.92 5.40
CA ASP A 332 14.20 -6.33 5.06
C ASP A 332 15.65 -6.67 4.71
N ASN A 333 15.92 -7.97 4.58
CA ASN A 333 17.14 -8.53 4.04
C ASN A 333 17.02 -8.76 2.52
N GLY A 334 17.99 -8.26 1.75
CA GLY A 334 17.95 -8.34 0.29
C GLY A 334 19.26 -7.90 -0.35
N GLU A 335 19.22 -7.09 -1.39
CA GLU A 335 20.42 -6.41 -1.88
C GLU A 335 20.77 -5.22 -0.97
N THR A 336 22.06 -4.90 -0.83
CA THR A 336 22.49 -3.73 -0.04
C THR A 336 22.11 -2.46 -0.78
N LEU A 337 21.41 -1.55 -0.11
CA LEU A 337 20.92 -0.29 -0.68
C LEU A 337 19.94 -0.45 -1.85
N ALA A 338 19.12 -1.50 -1.85
CA ALA A 338 18.01 -1.61 -2.81
C ALA A 338 16.73 -0.96 -2.25
N VAL A 339 16.35 0.16 -2.86
CA VAL A 339 15.15 0.92 -2.57
C VAL A 339 13.98 0.44 -3.40
N GLY A 340 12.82 0.24 -2.77
CA GLY A 340 11.61 -0.23 -3.45
C GLY A 340 10.97 0.84 -4.35
N ALA A 341 10.59 0.44 -5.56
CA ALA A 341 9.66 1.18 -6.42
C ALA A 341 8.43 0.33 -6.79
N MET A 342 7.31 1.00 -7.03
CA MET A 342 6.15 0.34 -7.66
C MET A 342 6.52 -0.11 -9.07
N LEU A 343 6.07 -1.29 -9.46
CA LEU A 343 6.27 -1.90 -10.76
C LEU A 343 5.40 -1.21 -11.83
N ASP A 344 5.69 0.05 -12.09
CA ASP A 344 4.94 0.91 -12.99
C ASP A 344 5.84 1.40 -14.13
N ARG A 345 5.51 1.03 -15.37
CA ARG A 345 6.28 1.39 -16.57
C ARG A 345 6.36 2.88 -16.84
N ARG A 346 5.48 3.65 -16.20
CA ARG A 346 5.47 5.11 -16.33
C ARG A 346 6.62 5.73 -15.53
N ILE A 347 7.22 4.99 -14.60
CA ILE A 347 8.48 5.36 -13.96
C ILE A 347 9.63 5.15 -14.96
N ASP A 348 10.41 6.19 -15.19
CA ASP A 348 11.56 6.17 -16.11
C ASP A 348 12.72 5.35 -15.52
N ASP A 349 12.88 4.12 -16.02
CA ASP A 349 13.97 3.20 -15.65
C ASP A 349 15.36 3.79 -15.87
N GLY A 350 15.55 4.58 -16.94
CA GLY A 350 16.83 5.23 -17.22
C GLY A 350 17.15 6.29 -16.17
N ALA A 351 16.16 7.08 -15.75
CA ALA A 351 16.30 8.01 -14.64
C ALA A 351 16.59 7.27 -13.34
N MET A 352 15.84 6.21 -13.01
CA MET A 352 16.08 5.43 -11.78
C MET A 352 17.48 4.80 -11.78
N LYS A 353 17.93 4.22 -12.90
CA LYS A 353 19.26 3.64 -13.05
C LYS A 353 20.40 4.65 -12.91
N SER A 354 20.14 5.93 -13.19
CA SER A 354 21.14 6.98 -13.02
C SER A 354 21.54 7.19 -11.55
N LEU A 355 20.72 6.71 -10.59
CA LEU A 355 20.98 6.82 -9.16
C LEU A 355 22.06 5.86 -8.66
N ASP A 356 22.45 4.83 -9.42
CA ASP A 356 23.51 3.86 -9.08
C ASP A 356 24.91 4.50 -8.87
N VAL A 357 25.06 5.77 -9.25
CA VAL A 357 26.27 6.55 -8.95
C VAL A 357 26.35 6.99 -7.49
N ILE A 358 25.23 6.99 -6.76
CA ILE A 358 25.18 7.22 -5.32
C ILE A 358 25.69 5.97 -4.63
N ARG A 359 26.70 6.12 -3.78
CA ARG A 359 27.37 5.03 -3.08
C ARG A 359 27.04 5.04 -1.61
N THR A 360 27.33 3.92 -0.95
CA THR A 360 27.21 3.78 0.51
C THR A 360 27.92 4.91 1.26
N SER A 361 29.07 5.36 0.77
CA SER A 361 29.84 6.47 1.35
C SER A 361 29.17 7.84 1.23
N ASP A 362 28.14 8.00 0.39
CA ASP A 362 27.36 9.23 0.25
C ASP A 362 26.24 9.34 1.29
N PHE A 363 25.97 8.26 2.02
CA PHE A 363 24.98 8.23 3.09
C PHE A 363 25.58 8.50 4.47
N GLU A 364 24.69 8.72 5.43
CA GLU A 364 24.94 8.74 6.86
C GLU A 364 23.87 7.90 7.56
N VAL A 365 24.25 7.18 8.60
CA VAL A 365 23.30 6.61 9.55
C VAL A 365 22.95 7.72 10.54
N VAL A 366 21.67 8.00 10.74
CA VAL A 366 21.22 9.02 11.71
C VAL A 366 20.62 8.36 12.95
N LEU A 367 20.54 9.12 14.04
CA LEU A 367 19.80 8.69 15.22
C LEU A 367 18.32 8.51 14.86
N THR A 368 17.78 7.33 15.18
CA THR A 368 16.34 7.07 15.09
C THR A 368 15.63 7.68 16.29
N THR A 369 14.34 7.95 16.12
CA THR A 369 13.45 8.38 17.18
C THR A 369 12.80 7.19 17.86
N GLY A 370 12.49 7.34 19.14
CA GLY A 370 11.55 6.48 19.84
C GLY A 370 10.07 6.77 19.51
N PRO A 371 9.15 5.93 20.03
CA PRO A 371 7.71 6.06 19.82
C PRO A 371 7.12 7.39 20.36
N GLU A 372 7.76 7.99 21.37
CA GLU A 372 7.36 9.25 21.99
C GLU A 372 8.32 10.41 21.69
N GLU A 373 9.17 10.26 20.68
CA GLU A 373 10.21 11.25 20.34
C GLU A 373 9.95 11.92 18.99
N GLY A 374 10.70 13.01 18.72
CA GLY A 374 10.60 13.73 17.46
C GLY A 374 9.23 14.35 17.23
N PRO A 375 8.61 14.18 16.05
CA PRO A 375 7.29 14.77 15.76
C PRO A 375 6.15 14.11 16.57
N ARG A 376 6.44 13.07 17.35
CA ARG A 376 5.49 12.44 18.28
C ARG A 376 5.66 12.93 19.73
N ALA A 377 6.72 13.69 20.01
CA ALA A 377 6.95 14.22 21.35
C ALA A 377 5.87 15.22 21.76
N PRO A 378 5.47 15.26 23.05
CA PRO A 378 4.52 16.24 23.54
C PRO A 378 4.96 17.67 23.21
N GLY A 379 4.11 18.41 22.50
CA GLY A 379 4.38 19.81 22.11
C GLY A 379 5.29 19.99 20.89
N ALA A 380 5.69 18.91 20.20
CA ALA A 380 6.30 19.01 18.89
C ALA A 380 5.34 19.68 17.90
N ARG A 381 5.87 20.55 17.01
CA ARG A 381 5.09 21.34 16.06
C ARG A 381 5.12 20.79 14.66
#